data_AF-A0A846GC08-F1
#
_entry.id   AF-A0A846GC08-F1
#
_cell.length_a   1.000
_cell.length_b   1.000
_cell.length_c   1.000
_cell.angle_alpha   90.00
_cell.angle_beta   90.00
_cell.angle_gamma   90.00
#
_symmetry.space_group_name_H-M   'P 1'
#
loop_
_entity.id
_entity.type
_entity.pdbx_description
1 polymer ?
#
loop_
_entity_poly.entity_id
_entity_poly.type
_entity_poly.pdbx_seq_one_letter_code
_entity_poly.pdbx_strand_id
1 'polypeptide(L)'
;MSIALFEETNPVSLLLQFQWLSQAQLADTLGVNPSSVSKWLSKATRPSKTIQRLASELLQIYKNWPLPFPPKIETAELDPLQLLKNFNISRDTLAEALGVSVRAIGHWINGQNKPSRKVRRLAHQLHKKWVVLTG
;
A
#
# COMPACT_ATOMS: atom_id res chain seq x y z
N MET A 1 34.29 11.00 -4.05
CA MET A 1 32.92 11.56 -4.13
C MET A 1 32.29 11.46 -2.74
N SER A 2 32.15 12.59 -2.05
CA SER A 2 31.82 12.67 -0.63
C SER A 2 30.39 12.22 -0.32
N ILE A 3 30.26 11.19 0.53
CA ILE A 3 29.01 10.75 1.18
C ILE A 3 28.85 11.61 2.44
N ALA A 4 28.56 12.89 2.27
CA ALA A 4 28.32 13.81 3.37
C ALA A 4 27.14 14.70 3.00
N LEU A 5 25.91 14.26 3.32
CA LEU A 5 24.67 15.06 3.31
C LEU A 5 23.45 14.22 3.79
N PHE A 6 23.61 13.37 4.82
CA PHE A 6 22.53 12.46 5.27
C PHE A 6 21.88 12.84 6.61
N GLU A 7 22.35 13.86 7.33
CA GLU A 7 21.95 14.06 8.73
C GLU A 7 20.67 14.89 8.95
N GLU A 8 20.12 15.57 7.93
CA GLU A 8 18.85 16.32 8.06
C GLU A 8 17.71 15.83 7.15
N THR A 9 17.94 14.73 6.42
CA THR A 9 17.05 14.32 5.34
C THR A 9 15.94 13.43 5.89
N ASN A 10 14.71 13.95 5.94
CA ASN A 10 13.49 13.22 6.32
C ASN A 10 13.47 11.82 5.66
N PRO A 11 13.27 10.71 6.41
CA PRO A 11 13.29 9.35 5.86
C PRO A 11 12.27 9.16 4.71
N VAL A 12 11.16 9.90 4.73
CA VAL A 12 10.19 9.96 3.63
C VAL A 12 10.83 10.45 2.32
N SER A 13 11.66 11.49 2.39
CA SER A 13 12.34 12.06 1.23
C SER A 13 13.38 11.09 0.66
N LEU A 14 14.09 10.37 1.53
CA LEU A 14 15.07 9.36 1.11
C LEU A 14 14.41 8.20 0.36
N LEU A 15 13.29 7.67 0.87
CA LEU A 15 12.54 6.59 0.21
C LEU A 15 12.07 6.96 -1.21
N LEU A 16 11.77 8.24 -1.46
CA LEU A 16 11.37 8.74 -2.78
C LEU A 16 12.56 9.09 -3.67
N GLN A 17 13.66 9.58 -3.10
CA GLN A 17 14.88 9.93 -3.83
C GLN A 17 15.54 8.70 -4.47
N PHE A 18 15.50 7.56 -3.78
CA PHE A 18 15.97 6.29 -4.34
C PHE A 18 15.01 5.69 -5.37
N GLN A 19 13.90 6.37 -5.70
CA GLN A 19 12.83 5.93 -6.61
C GLN A 19 12.28 4.52 -6.31
N TRP A 20 12.45 4.04 -5.08
CA TRP A 20 11.92 2.74 -4.65
C TRP A 20 10.40 2.74 -4.58
N LEU A 21 9.82 3.90 -4.26
CA LEU A 21 8.38 4.11 -4.16
C LEU A 21 8.01 5.45 -4.80
N SER A 22 6.85 5.48 -5.45
CA SER A 22 6.16 6.73 -5.78
C SER A 22 5.53 7.33 -4.52
N GLN A 23 5.15 8.61 -4.57
CA GLN A 23 4.44 9.27 -3.45
C GLN A 23 3.16 8.51 -3.06
N ALA A 24 2.45 7.96 -4.06
CA ALA A 24 1.25 7.17 -3.83
C ALA A 24 1.59 5.85 -3.13
N GLN A 25 2.62 5.12 -3.59
CA GLN A 25 3.01 3.86 -2.95
C GLN A 25 3.55 4.09 -1.53
N LEU A 26 4.34 5.14 -1.31
CA LEU A 26 4.83 5.49 0.02
C LEU A 26 3.69 5.85 0.98
N ALA A 27 2.74 6.65 0.50
CA ALA A 27 1.53 6.95 1.27
C ALA A 27 0.75 5.68 1.62
N ASP A 28 0.69 4.74 0.68
CA ASP A 28 -0.02 3.48 0.85
C ASP A 28 0.66 2.60 1.90
N THR A 29 1.98 2.48 1.85
CA THR A 29 2.78 1.73 2.83
C THR A 29 2.72 2.36 4.23
N LEU A 30 2.70 3.69 4.31
CA LEU A 30 2.61 4.42 5.58
C LEU A 30 1.17 4.58 6.10
N GLY A 31 0.16 4.13 5.36
CA GLY A 31 -1.24 4.24 5.76
C GLY A 31 -1.78 5.68 5.79
N VAL A 32 -1.21 6.59 4.99
CA VAL A 32 -1.56 8.02 4.96
C VAL A 32 -2.12 8.45 3.61
N ASN A 33 -2.65 9.67 3.53
CA ASN A 33 -3.12 10.23 2.27
C ASN A 33 -1.92 10.69 1.43
N PRO A 34 -1.89 10.44 0.09
CA PRO A 34 -0.83 10.96 -0.79
C PRO A 34 -0.58 12.47 -0.69
N SER A 35 -1.64 13.25 -0.42
CA SER A 35 -1.51 14.70 -0.17
C SER A 35 -0.68 15.02 1.08
N SER A 36 -0.66 14.14 2.08
CA SER A 36 0.20 14.29 3.27
C SER A 36 1.67 14.14 2.88
N VAL A 37 1.99 13.14 2.05
CA VAL A 37 3.34 12.94 1.51
C VAL A 37 3.78 14.16 0.69
N SER A 38 2.93 14.66 -0.20
CA SER A 38 3.21 15.88 -0.98
C SER A 38 3.51 17.09 -0.08
N LYS A 39 2.72 17.31 0.98
CA LYS A 39 2.96 18.38 1.97
C LYS A 39 4.26 18.23 2.75
N TRP A 40 4.69 16.98 3.02
CA TRP A 40 5.98 16.73 3.66
C TRP A 40 7.15 17.04 2.73
N LEU A 41 7.01 16.76 1.43
CA LEU A 41 8.04 17.03 0.43
C LEU A 41 8.20 18.51 0.14
N SER A 42 7.09 19.25 0.09
CA SER A 42 7.12 20.71 -0.03
C SER A 42 7.53 21.42 1.26
N LYS A 43 7.86 20.67 2.33
CA LYS A 43 8.17 21.18 3.68
C LYS A 43 7.04 22.01 4.31
N ALA A 44 5.83 21.98 3.75
CA ALA A 44 4.67 22.69 4.27
C ALA A 44 4.21 22.13 5.62
N THR A 45 4.38 20.82 5.83
CA THR A 45 4.14 20.16 7.12
C THR A 45 5.21 19.12 7.39
N ARG A 46 5.33 18.68 8.65
CA ARG A 46 6.24 17.59 9.05
C ARG A 46 5.45 16.31 9.35
N PRO A 47 5.96 15.11 9.00
CA PRO A 47 5.35 13.85 9.43
C PRO A 47 5.41 13.72 10.95
N SER A 48 4.43 13.02 11.54
CA SER A 48 4.44 12.72 12.97
C SER A 48 5.60 11.79 13.35
N LYS A 49 5.97 11.74 14.63
CA LYS A 49 7.03 10.83 15.12
C LYS A 49 6.76 9.37 14.77
N THR A 50 5.50 8.93 14.82
CA THR A 50 5.09 7.57 14.43
C THR A 50 5.37 7.31 12.95
N ILE A 51 5.00 8.24 12.07
CA ILE A 51 5.26 8.11 10.62
C ILE A 51 6.75 8.16 10.33
N GLN A 52 7.50 9.02 11.01
CA GLN A 52 8.96 9.06 10.87
C GLN A 52 9.61 7.73 11.25
N ARG A 53 9.16 7.12 12.35
CA ARG A 53 9.63 5.79 12.77
C ARG A 53 9.33 4.72 11.72
N LEU A 54 8.08 4.65 11.24
CA LEU A 54 7.69 3.70 10.19
C LEU A 54 8.49 3.91 8.89
N ALA A 55 8.72 5.15 8.48
CA ALA A 55 9.53 5.47 7.32
C ALA A 55 11.00 5.04 7.51
N SER A 56 11.56 5.21 8.70
CA SER A 56 12.91 4.74 9.03
C SER A 56 13.02 3.22 9.03
N GLU A 57 12.03 2.51 9.58
CA GLU A 57 11.97 1.03 9.55
C GLU A 57 11.90 0.53 8.10
N LEU A 58 11.04 1.11 7.27
CA LEU A 58 10.99 0.81 5.83
C LEU A 58 12.33 1.06 5.14
N LEU A 59 12.97 2.19 5.44
CA LEU A 59 14.27 2.52 4.86
C LEU A 59 15.33 1.46 5.19
N GLN A 60 15.34 0.93 6.42
CA GLN A 60 16.25 -0.15 6.80
C GLN A 60 15.96 -1.45 6.04
N ILE A 61 14.68 -1.80 5.88
CA ILE A 61 14.26 -2.98 5.10
C ILE A 61 14.76 -2.86 3.65
N TYR A 62 14.55 -1.70 3.02
CA TYR A 62 14.99 -1.47 1.64
C TYR A 62 16.51 -1.45 1.48
N LYS A 63 17.26 -0.92 2.48
CA LYS A 63 18.73 -0.96 2.48
C LYS A 63 19.28 -2.39 2.52
N ASN A 64 18.60 -3.29 3.21
CA ASN A 64 19.05 -4.67 3.39
C ASN A 64 18.42 -5.64 2.36
N TRP A 65 17.74 -5.12 1.33
CA TRP A 65 17.05 -5.91 0.33
C TRP A 65 18.04 -6.48 -0.71
N PRO A 66 18.19 -7.82 -0.84
CA PRO A 66 19.04 -8.42 -1.86
C PRO A 66 18.39 -8.28 -3.25
N LEU A 67 19.21 -7.99 -4.26
CA LEU A 67 18.86 -7.59 -5.64
C LEU A 67 17.74 -8.38 -6.37
N PRO A 68 17.20 -7.82 -7.49
CA PRO A 68 17.24 -6.42 -7.89
C PRO A 68 16.12 -5.66 -7.16
N PHE A 69 16.11 -4.33 -7.31
CA PHE A 69 15.17 -3.38 -6.71
C PHE A 69 13.81 -3.97 -6.31
N PRO A 70 13.25 -3.60 -5.14
CA PRO A 70 11.95 -4.10 -4.72
C PRO A 70 10.99 -4.01 -5.91
N PRO A 71 10.28 -5.10 -6.26
CA PRO A 71 9.40 -5.09 -7.41
C PRO A 71 8.52 -3.86 -7.26
N LYS A 72 8.45 -3.03 -8.32
CA LYS A 72 7.48 -1.92 -8.39
C LYS A 72 6.21 -2.51 -7.82
N ILE A 73 5.74 -1.97 -6.70
CA ILE A 73 4.49 -2.44 -6.10
C ILE A 73 3.46 -2.01 -7.13
N GLU A 74 3.20 -2.87 -8.11
CA GLU A 74 2.17 -2.65 -9.10
C GLU A 74 0.92 -2.55 -8.25
N THR A 75 0.46 -1.32 -8.07
CA THR A 75 -0.85 -0.99 -7.55
C THR A 75 -1.86 -1.36 -8.63
N ALA A 76 -1.78 -2.58 -9.16
CA ALA A 76 -2.87 -3.23 -9.83
C ALA A 76 -3.92 -3.41 -8.73
N GLU A 77 -4.77 -2.40 -8.60
CA GLU A 77 -5.95 -2.45 -7.76
C GLU A 77 -6.75 -3.67 -8.20
N LEU A 78 -6.65 -4.75 -7.42
CA LEU A 78 -7.42 -5.95 -7.70
C LEU A 78 -8.87 -5.61 -7.38
N ASP A 79 -9.74 -5.79 -8.37
CA ASP A 79 -11.18 -5.71 -8.13
C ASP A 79 -11.55 -6.85 -7.15
N PRO A 80 -12.12 -6.55 -5.96
CA PRO A 80 -12.61 -7.57 -5.04
C PRO A 80 -13.52 -8.61 -5.69
N LEU A 81 -14.21 -8.24 -6.77
CA LEU A 81 -15.06 -9.18 -7.52
C LEU A 81 -14.25 -10.25 -8.27
N GLN A 82 -12.99 -10.00 -8.59
CA GLN A 82 -12.09 -11.03 -9.13
C GLN A 82 -11.77 -12.09 -8.08
N LEU A 83 -11.77 -11.76 -6.78
CA LEU A 83 -11.56 -12.76 -5.73
C LEU A 83 -12.69 -13.79 -5.67
N LEU A 84 -13.95 -13.36 -5.87
CA LEU A 84 -15.10 -14.27 -5.93
C LEU A 84 -14.92 -15.32 -7.02
N LYS A 85 -14.44 -14.89 -8.20
CA LYS A 85 -14.24 -15.75 -9.36
C LYS A 85 -13.01 -16.65 -9.21
N ASN A 86 -11.88 -16.06 -8.78
CA ASN A 86 -10.60 -16.74 -8.77
C ASN A 86 -10.48 -17.79 -7.66
N PHE A 87 -11.15 -17.58 -6.52
CA PHE A 87 -11.10 -18.49 -5.38
C PHE A 87 -12.41 -19.24 -5.13
N ASN A 88 -13.43 -19.04 -5.97
CA ASN A 88 -14.75 -19.66 -5.85
C ASN A 88 -15.37 -19.53 -4.44
N ILE A 89 -15.19 -18.38 -3.80
CA ILE A 89 -15.66 -18.11 -2.44
C ILE A 89 -17.03 -17.43 -2.42
N SER A 90 -17.76 -17.61 -1.33
CA SER A 90 -19.05 -16.96 -1.12
C SER A 90 -18.89 -15.45 -0.88
N ARG A 91 -19.98 -14.70 -1.09
CA ARG A 91 -20.05 -13.27 -0.77
C ARG A 91 -19.84 -13.02 0.72
N ASP A 92 -20.36 -13.89 1.58
CA ASP A 92 -20.22 -13.78 3.03
C ASP A 92 -18.76 -13.97 3.47
N THR A 93 -18.09 -14.97 2.92
CA THR A 93 -16.66 -15.22 3.17
C THR A 93 -15.79 -14.04 2.72
N LEU A 94 -16.09 -13.45 1.56
CA LEU A 94 -15.37 -12.29 1.08
C LEU A 94 -15.64 -11.04 1.94
N ALA A 95 -16.88 -10.85 2.39
CA ALA A 95 -17.29 -9.75 3.25
C ALA A 95 -16.54 -9.78 4.58
N GLU A 96 -16.49 -10.96 5.20
CA GLU A 96 -15.75 -11.21 6.42
C GLU A 96 -14.26 -10.96 6.23
N ALA A 97 -13.66 -11.51 5.17
CA ALA A 97 -12.23 -11.35 4.89
C ALA A 97 -11.82 -9.88 4.65
N LEU A 98 -12.71 -9.08 4.04
CA LEU A 98 -12.48 -7.66 3.77
C LEU A 98 -12.94 -6.74 4.90
N GLY A 99 -13.61 -7.25 5.93
CA GLY A 99 -14.21 -6.45 7.01
C GLY A 99 -15.29 -5.48 6.51
N VAL A 100 -16.08 -5.89 5.51
CA VAL A 100 -17.17 -5.09 4.92
C VAL A 100 -18.50 -5.82 5.04
N SER A 101 -19.61 -5.13 4.83
CA SER A 101 -20.92 -5.81 4.82
C SER A 101 -21.15 -6.56 3.51
N VAL A 102 -21.85 -7.69 3.59
CA VAL A 102 -22.31 -8.47 2.43
C VAL A 102 -23.10 -7.60 1.45
N ARG A 103 -23.85 -6.63 1.99
CA ARG A 103 -24.59 -5.63 1.21
C ARG A 103 -23.67 -4.73 0.37
N ALA A 104 -22.52 -4.32 0.91
CA ALA A 104 -21.54 -3.54 0.16
C ALA A 104 -21.01 -4.34 -1.05
N ILE A 105 -20.76 -5.63 -0.88
CA ILE A 105 -20.38 -6.52 -2.00
C ILE A 105 -21.50 -6.61 -3.04
N GLY A 106 -22.75 -6.74 -2.60
CA GLY A 106 -23.91 -6.72 -3.51
C GLY A 106 -24.00 -5.44 -4.33
N HIS A 107 -23.73 -4.28 -3.72
CA HIS A 107 -23.68 -3.00 -4.43
C HIS A 107 -22.53 -2.93 -5.47
N TRP A 108 -21.38 -3.56 -5.19
CA TRP A 108 -20.29 -3.67 -6.17
C TRP A 108 -20.65 -4.56 -7.35
N ILE A 109 -21.24 -5.73 -7.09
CA ILE A 109 -21.66 -6.69 -8.13
C ILE A 109 -22.68 -6.03 -9.08
N ASN A 110 -23.63 -5.29 -8.51
CA ASN A 110 -24.70 -4.62 -9.27
C ASN A 110 -24.25 -3.29 -9.88
N GLY A 111 -22.98 -2.91 -9.76
CA GLY A 111 -22.43 -1.66 -10.31
C GLY A 111 -22.95 -0.37 -9.66
N GLN A 112 -23.64 -0.47 -8.51
CA GLN A 112 -24.26 0.67 -7.83
C GLN A 112 -23.23 1.57 -7.15
N ASN A 113 -22.13 0.99 -6.66
CA ASN A 113 -20.98 1.73 -6.17
C ASN A 113 -19.69 0.95 -6.49
N LYS A 114 -18.55 1.64 -6.39
CA LYS A 114 -17.23 1.03 -6.59
C LYS A 114 -16.58 0.77 -5.23
N PRO A 115 -15.84 -0.34 -5.07
CA PRO A 115 -15.07 -0.58 -3.85
C PRO A 115 -14.06 0.55 -3.66
N SER A 116 -13.91 0.99 -2.42
CA SER A 116 -12.96 2.05 -2.07
C SER A 116 -11.52 1.58 -2.25
N ARG A 117 -10.58 2.52 -2.40
CA ARG A 117 -9.15 2.19 -2.55
C ARG A 117 -8.62 1.33 -1.40
N LYS A 118 -9.10 1.56 -0.16
CA LYS A 118 -8.75 0.73 1.02
C LYS A 118 -9.20 -0.72 0.83
N VAL A 119 -10.42 -0.94 0.35
CA VAL A 119 -10.96 -2.29 0.09
C VAL A 119 -10.20 -2.97 -1.04
N ARG A 120 -9.89 -2.29 -2.14
CA ARG A 120 -9.11 -2.87 -3.26
C ARG A 120 -7.70 -3.29 -2.82
N ARG A 121 -7.08 -2.55 -1.89
CA ARG A 121 -5.81 -2.94 -1.28
C ARG A 121 -5.94 -4.20 -0.43
N LEU A 122 -6.95 -4.27 0.42
CA LEU A 122 -7.21 -5.45 1.24
C LEU A 122 -7.47 -6.68 0.34
N ALA A 123 -8.22 -6.50 -0.75
CA ALA A 123 -8.44 -7.54 -1.74
C ALA A 123 -7.12 -8.01 -2.40
N HIS A 124 -6.24 -7.07 -2.76
CA HIS A 124 -4.92 -7.41 -3.30
C HIS A 124 -4.03 -8.16 -2.28
N GLN A 125 -4.07 -7.77 -1.01
CA GLN A 125 -3.34 -8.46 0.07
C GLN A 125 -3.89 -9.88 0.31
N LEU A 126 -5.21 -10.04 0.32
CA LEU A 126 -5.87 -11.34 0.44
C LEU A 126 -5.52 -12.26 -0.73
N HIS A 127 -5.53 -11.74 -1.95
CA HIS A 127 -5.12 -12.50 -3.13
C HIS A 127 -3.72 -13.07 -2.98
N LYS A 128 -2.74 -12.22 -2.61
CA LYS A 128 -1.35 -12.65 -2.38
C LYS A 128 -1.27 -13.73 -1.30
N LYS A 129 -1.98 -13.54 -0.18
CA LYS A 129 -1.99 -14.50 0.93
C LYS A 129 -2.58 -15.85 0.51
N TRP A 130 -3.69 -15.86 -0.22
CA TRP A 130 -4.36 -17.09 -0.62
C TRP A 130 -3.62 -17.82 -1.74
N VAL A 131 -3.03 -17.12 -2.72
CA VAL A 131 -2.19 -17.74 -3.75
C VAL A 131 -1.03 -18.53 -3.12
N VAL A 132 -0.41 -18.00 -2.06
CA VAL A 132 0.68 -18.68 -1.33
C VAL A 132 0.20 -19.89 -0.52
N LEU A 133 -1.08 -19.96 -0.14
CA LEU A 133 -1.63 -21.07 0.66
C LEU A 133 -2.23 -22.19 -0.20
N THR A 134 -2.57 -21.91 -1.46
CA THR A 134 -3.19 -22.88 -2.39
C THR A 134 -2.23 -23.39 -3.47
N GLY A 135 -0.99 -22.89 -3.52
CA GLY A 135 0.09 -23.37 -4.40
C GLY A 135 1.18 -24.03 -3.59
#